data_AF-A0A527G150-F1
#
_entry.id   AF-A0A527G150-F1
#
_cell.length_a   1.000
_cell.length_b   1.000
_cell.length_c   1.000
_cell.angle_alpha   90.00
_cell.angle_beta   90.00
_cell.angle_gamma   90.00
#
_symmetry.space_group_name_H-M   'P 1'
#
loop_
_entity.id
_entity.type
_entity.pdbx_description
1 polymer ?
#
loop_
_entity_poly.entity_id
_entity_poly.type
_entity_poly.pdbx_seq_one_letter_code
_entity_poly.pdbx_strand_id
1 'polypeptide(L)' 'DLPTIGTIDVYRNSPAIYSFAPATTLVSEAETFFGDVRIALTGSYGLAERCPLLVLRAPRH' A
#
# COMPACT_ATOMS: atom_id res chain seq x y z
N ASP A 1 11.84 -22.32 2.68
CA ASP A 1 10.59 -21.98 1.99
C ASP A 1 10.09 -20.62 2.41
N LEU A 2 9.77 -19.76 1.43
CA LEU A 2 9.13 -18.47 1.70
C LEU A 2 7.60 -18.70 1.76
N PRO A 3 6.88 -18.10 2.73
CA PRO A 3 5.47 -18.36 2.93
C PRO A 3 4.63 -17.87 1.74
N THR A 4 3.80 -18.76 1.21
CA THR A 4 2.86 -18.49 0.10
C THR A 4 1.93 -17.34 0.47
N ILE A 5 2.00 -16.26 -0.31
CA ILE A 5 1.16 -15.08 -0.12
C ILE A 5 0.01 -15.25 -1.09
N GLY A 6 -1.09 -15.83 -0.60
CA GLY A 6 -2.29 -16.20 -1.37
C GLY A 6 -2.97 -15.08 -2.17
N THR A 7 -2.45 -13.85 -2.17
CA THR A 7 -2.89 -12.77 -3.06
C THR A 7 -2.01 -12.60 -4.30
N ILE A 8 -0.69 -12.75 -4.23
CA ILE A 8 0.20 -12.58 -5.40
C ILE A 8 0.35 -13.88 -6.21
N ASP A 9 0.29 -15.02 -5.52
CA ASP A 9 0.38 -16.34 -6.16
C ASP A 9 -0.86 -16.66 -7.01
N VAL A 10 -2.02 -16.08 -6.70
CA VAL A 10 -3.25 -16.16 -7.51
C VAL A 10 -3.06 -15.54 -8.89
N TYR A 11 -2.21 -14.51 -9.00
CA TYR A 11 -1.94 -13.84 -10.29
C TYR A 11 -0.77 -14.44 -11.06
N ARG A 12 -0.07 -15.44 -10.52
CA ARG A 12 1.13 -16.04 -11.13
C ARG A 12 0.90 -16.51 -12.58
N ASN A 13 -0.32 -16.94 -12.90
CA ASN A 13 -0.73 -17.39 -14.23
C ASN A 13 -1.85 -16.51 -14.83
N SER A 14 -2.14 -15.36 -14.21
CA SER A 14 -3.20 -14.47 -14.69
C SER A 14 -2.69 -13.66 -15.88
N PRO A 15 -3.48 -13.47 -16.95
CA PRO A 15 -3.15 -12.54 -18.02
C PRO A 15 -3.24 -11.07 -17.57
N ALA A 16 -3.79 -10.79 -16.38
CA ALA A 16 -3.90 -9.44 -15.84
C ALA A 16 -2.58 -8.98 -15.20
N ILE A 17 -2.00 -7.90 -15.74
CA ILE A 17 -0.88 -7.21 -15.12
C ILE A 17 -1.43 -6.28 -14.04
N TYR A 18 -1.15 -6.60 -12.78
CA TYR A 18 -1.38 -5.68 -11.67
C TYR A 18 -0.12 -4.85 -11.41
N SER A 19 -0.23 -3.54 -11.58
CA SER A 19 0.80 -2.58 -11.20
C SER A 19 0.37 -1.86 -9.94
N PHE A 20 1.13 -2.02 -8.86
CA PHE A 20 1.00 -1.20 -7.68
C PHE A 20 2.07 -0.12 -7.74
N ALA A 21 1.67 1.15 -7.68
CA ALA A 21 2.64 2.23 -7.49
C ALA A 21 3.40 1.98 -6.18
N PRO A 22 4.74 2.12 -6.16
CA PRO A 22 5.50 2.03 -4.93
C PRO A 22 4.92 2.96 -3.87
N ALA A 23 4.88 2.51 -2.61
CA ALA A 23 4.33 3.32 -1.52
C ALA A 23 5.02 4.70 -1.43
N THR A 24 6.30 4.77 -1.75
CA THR A 24 7.08 6.01 -1.82
C THR A 24 6.56 6.99 -2.88
N THR A 25 6.12 6.49 -4.04
CA THR A 25 5.51 7.32 -5.10
C THR A 25 4.19 7.91 -4.61
N LEU A 26 3.33 7.08 -4.01
CA LEU A 26 2.04 7.53 -3.49
C LEU A 26 2.19 8.57 -2.36
N VAL A 27 3.17 8.38 -1.46
CA VAL A 27 3.47 9.34 -0.39
C VAL A 27 3.96 10.67 -0.97
N SER A 28 4.92 10.64 -1.91
CA SER A 28 5.46 11.84 -2.53
C SER A 28 4.39 12.65 -3.28
N GLU A 29 3.49 11.99 -4.00
CA GLU A 29 2.37 12.66 -4.66
C GLU A 29 1.42 13.29 -3.62
N ALA A 30 1.09 12.56 -2.56
CA ALA A 30 0.20 13.04 -1.51
C ALA A 30 0.76 14.25 -0.73
N GLU A 31 2.06 14.29 -0.46
CA GLU A 31 2.72 15.40 0.26
C GLU A 31 2.63 16.74 -0.48
N THR A 32 2.40 16.70 -1.80
CA THR A 32 2.13 17.89 -2.61
C THR A 32 0.83 18.57 -2.19
N PHE A 33 -0.16 17.81 -1.74
CA PHE A 33 -1.51 18.29 -1.43
C PHE A 33 -1.85 18.30 0.07
N PHE A 34 -1.11 17.53 0.88
CA PHE A 34 -1.36 17.36 2.31
C PHE A 34 -0.11 17.68 3.14
N GLY A 35 -0.32 18.25 4.33
CA GLY A 35 0.73 18.64 5.26
C GLY A 35 1.16 17.52 6.23
N ASP A 36 0.32 16.51 6.41
CA ASP A 36 0.59 15.34 7.24
C ASP A 36 0.17 14.07 6.45
N VAL A 37 1.16 13.38 5.89
CA VAL A 37 1.01 12.14 5.15
C VAL A 37 1.77 11.04 5.87
N ARG A 38 1.11 9.93 6.18
CA ARG A 38 1.78 8.79 6.82
C ARG A 38 1.18 7.46 6.42
N ILE A 39 2.00 6.42 6.51
CA ILE A 39 1.55 5.04 6.41
C ILE A 39 1.21 4.52 7.81
N ALA A 40 0.04 3.91 7.98
CA ALA A 40 -0.40 3.29 9.21
C ALA A 40 -0.64 1.80 9.01
N LEU A 41 -0.10 0.97 9.90
CA LEU A 41 -0.41 -0.46 9.92
C LEU A 41 -1.85 -0.66 10.42
N THR A 42 -2.58 -1.59 9.81
CA THR A 42 -3.98 -1.89 10.16
C THR A 42 -4.13 -2.95 11.24
N GLY A 43 -3.04 -3.53 11.70
CA GLY A 43 -3.00 -4.57 12.72
C GLY A 43 -1.68 -5.33 12.70
N SER A 44 -1.52 -6.22 13.68
CA SER A 44 -0.31 -7.03 13.88
C SER A 44 -0.50 -8.51 13.51
N TYR A 45 -1.57 -8.84 12.77
CA TYR A 45 -1.78 -10.18 12.23
C TYR A 45 -1.40 -10.20 10.75
N GLY A 46 -0.91 -11.34 10.25
CA GLY A 46 -0.19 -11.40 8.97
C GLY A 46 -0.94 -10.95 7.71
N LEU A 47 -2.27 -10.80 7.75
CA LEU A 47 -3.03 -10.19 6.65
C LEU A 47 -3.11 -8.66 6.78
N ALA A 48 -3.26 -8.13 7.98
CA ALA A 48 -3.30 -6.67 8.21
C ALA A 48 -1.95 -6.00 7.92
N GLU A 49 -0.84 -6.66 8.24
CA GLU A 49 0.51 -6.15 7.91
C GLU A 49 0.71 -5.93 6.40
N ARG A 50 -0.06 -6.62 5.57
CA ARG A 50 -0.01 -6.53 4.09
C ARG A 50 -0.95 -5.47 3.52
N CYS A 51 -1.80 -4.87 4.34
CA CYS A 51 -2.78 -3.87 3.93
C CYS A 51 -2.60 -2.60 4.77
N PRO A 52 -1.49 -1.86 4.59
CA PRO A 52 -1.30 -0.60 5.28
C PRO A 52 -2.27 0.47 4.73
N LEU A 53 -2.65 1.42 5.59
CA LEU A 53 -3.45 2.59 5.20
C LEU A 53 -2.54 3.77 4.92
N LEU A 54 -2.81 4.46 3.81
CA LEU A 54 -2.28 5.80 3.58
C LEU A 54 -3.21 6.82 4.26
N VAL A 55 -2.68 7.54 5.24
CA VAL A 55 -3.41 8.55 6.00
C VAL A 55 -3.02 9.93 5.49
N LEU A 56 -4.01 10.70 5.06
CA LEU A 56 -3.87 12.04 4.52
C LEU A 56 -4.53 13.05 5.46
N ARG A 57 -3.78 14.02 5.95
CA ARG A 57 -4.22 15.04 6.91
C ARG A 57 -3.65 16.40 6.55
N ALA A 58 -4.27 17.45 7.09
CA ALA A 58 -3.93 18.85 6.82
C ALA A 58 -3.90 19.18 5.31
N PRO A 59 -5.06 19.23 4.63
CA PRO A 59 -5.13 19.68 3.23
C PRO A 59 -4.47 21.05 3.06
N ARG A 60 -3.69 21.22 1.98
CA ARG A 60 -2.99 22.49 1.67
C ARG A 60 -3.85 23.45 0.82
N HIS A 61 -5.07 23.05 0.47
CA HIS A 61 -6.06 23.83 -0.30
C HIS A 61 -7.43 23.79 0.38
#